data_AF-A0A511JAG0-F1
#
_entry.id   AF-A0A511JAG0-F1
#
_cell.length_a   1.000
_cell.length_b   1.000
_cell.length_c   1.000
_cell.angle_alpha   90.00
_cell.angle_beta   90.00
_cell.angle_gamma   90.00
#
_symmetry.space_group_name_H-M   'P 1'
#
loop_
_entity.id
_entity.type
_entity.pdbx_description
1 polymer ?
#
loop_
_entity_poly.entity_id
_entity_poly.type
_entity_poly.pdbx_seq_one_letter_code
_entity_poly.pdbx_strand_id
1 'polypeptide(L)'
;MTTTTHPPRAGERTRPRADRRAAHRERQASADATFTAEFGQYRLRQILAIWAAAALPMGAMLWFVMPVLVVPRADFPGLVYLLLATGGLVWQGVVAFVVLRHEVRPFTWAALRRRLWLHRPTSPRTGRGSWWLLAWTFPVALALLAYDDLEPLRPLQDAFLRLFPALEAPEHALIENLADPRTVGQWWLLGVLAVLLVFNYLLGEELIFRGILLPKMRGVFGRWDVVANGVLFATYHLHLIWTLPLTLARDWVYAALMRRYRSSWMSTLLHAYDGVFLAVLFPLVIAGVVTS
;
A
#
# COMPACT_ATOMS: atom_id res chain seq x y z
N MET A 1 -15.90 -69.25 15.34
CA MET A 1 -15.65 -68.04 14.52
C MET A 1 -16.88 -67.18 14.56
N THR A 2 -16.93 -66.22 15.48
CA THR A 2 -18.05 -65.29 15.67
C THR A 2 -17.52 -63.89 15.42
N THR A 3 -17.89 -63.32 14.29
CA THR A 3 -17.44 -62.01 13.80
C THR A 3 -18.23 -60.92 14.50
N THR A 4 -17.56 -60.15 15.35
CA THR A 4 -18.10 -58.93 15.97
C THR A 4 -18.04 -57.77 14.98
N THR A 5 -19.20 -57.35 14.50
CA THR A 5 -19.37 -56.11 13.72
C THR A 5 -19.48 -54.92 14.68
N HIS A 6 -18.48 -54.03 14.66
CA HIS A 6 -18.59 -52.72 15.30
C HIS A 6 -19.50 -51.80 14.48
N PRO A 7 -20.45 -51.08 15.10
CA PRO A 7 -21.20 -50.05 14.40
C PRO A 7 -20.32 -48.82 14.14
N PRO A 8 -20.52 -48.10 13.01
CA PRO A 8 -19.80 -46.87 12.74
C PRO A 8 -20.19 -45.78 13.76
N ARG A 9 -19.18 -45.06 14.26
CA ARG A 9 -19.37 -43.88 15.13
C ARG A 9 -20.24 -42.84 14.42
N ALA A 10 -21.47 -42.66 14.89
CA ALA A 10 -22.29 -41.50 14.58
C ALA A 10 -21.66 -40.26 15.24
N GLY A 11 -21.24 -39.26 14.46
CA GLY A 11 -20.72 -38.03 15.09
C GLY A 11 -20.19 -36.90 14.21
N GLU A 12 -19.73 -37.11 12.98
CA GLU A 12 -19.31 -35.99 12.12
C GLU A 12 -20.42 -35.57 11.16
N ARG A 13 -21.53 -35.06 11.72
CA ARG A 13 -22.45 -34.25 10.92
C ARG A 13 -21.72 -32.97 10.54
N THR A 14 -21.38 -32.86 9.26
CA THR A 14 -20.92 -31.63 8.62
C THR A 14 -21.93 -30.51 8.92
N ARG A 15 -21.58 -29.62 9.86
CA ARG A 15 -22.42 -28.43 10.14
C ARG A 15 -22.78 -27.73 8.82
N PRO A 16 -24.05 -27.39 8.57
CA PRO A 16 -24.50 -26.68 7.38
C PRO A 16 -23.61 -25.48 7.05
N ARG A 17 -23.42 -25.19 5.75
CA ARG A 17 -22.58 -24.08 5.26
C ARG A 17 -22.99 -22.72 5.82
N ALA A 18 -24.29 -22.54 6.14
CA ALA A 18 -24.84 -21.34 6.76
C ALA A 18 -24.31 -21.12 8.19
N ASP A 19 -24.33 -22.17 9.02
CA ASP A 19 -23.85 -22.13 10.41
C ASP A 19 -22.35 -21.83 10.49
N ARG A 20 -21.57 -22.34 9.53
CA ARG A 20 -20.14 -22.03 9.43
C ARG A 20 -19.89 -20.56 9.10
N ARG A 21 -20.73 -19.94 8.26
CA ARG A 21 -20.63 -18.52 7.89
C ARG A 21 -21.04 -17.61 9.05
N ALA A 22 -22.11 -17.96 9.77
CA ALA A 22 -22.55 -17.22 10.96
C ALA A 22 -21.47 -17.22 12.06
N ALA A 23 -20.97 -18.42 12.42
CA ALA A 23 -19.90 -18.56 13.42
C ALA A 23 -18.59 -17.85 13.01
N HIS A 24 -18.33 -17.71 11.71
CA HIS A 24 -17.17 -16.94 11.23
C HIS A 24 -17.37 -15.44 11.40
N ARG A 25 -18.55 -14.92 11.06
CA ARG A 25 -18.90 -13.50 11.23
C ARG A 25 -18.84 -13.08 12.70
N GLU A 26 -19.33 -13.92 13.60
CA GLU A 26 -19.24 -13.67 15.05
C GLU A 26 -17.79 -13.58 15.53
N ARG A 27 -16.91 -14.48 15.10
CA ARG A 27 -15.48 -14.41 15.44
C ARG A 27 -14.83 -13.15 14.91
N GLN A 28 -15.16 -12.72 13.69
CA GLN A 28 -14.64 -11.49 13.11
C GLN A 28 -15.13 -10.26 13.88
N ALA A 29 -16.43 -10.21 14.21
CA ALA A 29 -17.01 -9.13 15.00
C ALA A 29 -16.37 -9.06 16.40
N SER A 30 -16.14 -10.20 17.05
CA SER A 30 -15.43 -10.28 18.32
C SER A 30 -13.99 -9.78 18.22
N ALA A 31 -13.24 -10.19 17.19
CA ALA A 31 -11.88 -9.70 16.96
C ALA A 31 -11.82 -8.19 16.69
N ASP A 32 -12.79 -7.65 15.94
CA ASP A 32 -12.92 -6.21 15.70
C ASP A 32 -13.28 -5.42 16.96
N ALA A 33 -14.15 -5.97 17.81
CA ALA A 33 -14.49 -5.40 19.11
C ALA A 33 -13.26 -5.37 20.04
N THR A 34 -12.51 -6.47 20.14
CA THR A 34 -11.27 -6.53 20.93
C THR A 34 -10.24 -5.52 20.44
N PHE A 35 -10.03 -5.44 19.11
CA PHE A 35 -9.12 -4.46 18.53
C PHE A 35 -9.54 -3.01 18.85
N THR A 36 -10.85 -2.73 18.75
CA THR A 36 -11.39 -1.39 19.03
C THR A 36 -11.31 -1.06 20.52
N ALA A 37 -11.49 -2.02 21.42
CA ALA A 37 -11.30 -1.82 22.84
C ALA A 37 -9.83 -1.54 23.20
N GLU A 38 -8.88 -2.20 22.53
CA GLU A 38 -7.44 -2.01 22.79
C GLU A 38 -6.88 -0.72 22.18
N PHE A 39 -7.22 -0.39 20.93
CA PHE A 39 -6.58 0.69 20.17
C PHE A 39 -7.51 1.84 19.77
N GLY A 40 -8.82 1.71 19.97
CA GLY A 40 -9.82 2.68 19.55
C GLY A 40 -10.01 2.78 18.03
N GLN A 41 -10.78 3.77 17.60
CA GLN A 41 -10.96 4.15 16.19
C GLN A 41 -10.59 5.62 16.00
N TYR A 42 -10.18 6.00 14.80
CA TYR A 42 -9.88 7.39 14.50
C TYR A 42 -11.16 8.21 14.29
N ARG A 43 -11.11 9.47 14.70
CA ARG A 43 -12.04 10.51 14.24
C ARG A 43 -11.62 11.02 12.87
N LEU A 44 -12.56 11.58 12.10
CA LEU A 44 -12.28 12.11 10.75
C LEU A 44 -11.10 13.09 10.74
N ARG A 45 -11.03 14.02 11.71
CA ARG A 45 -9.91 14.96 11.83
C ARG A 45 -8.54 14.29 11.99
N GLN A 46 -8.46 13.13 12.65
CA GLN A 46 -7.19 12.41 12.82
C GLN A 46 -6.78 11.75 11.51
N ILE A 47 -7.75 11.17 10.79
CA ILE A 47 -7.54 10.57 9.47
C ILE A 47 -7.01 11.63 8.50
N LEU A 48 -7.69 12.78 8.43
CA LEU A 48 -7.30 13.89 7.55
C LEU A 48 -5.98 14.53 7.96
N ALA A 49 -5.68 14.64 9.26
CA ALA A 49 -4.40 15.17 9.73
C ALA A 49 -3.22 14.24 9.37
N ILE A 50 -3.38 12.93 9.54
CA ILE A 50 -2.34 11.95 9.14
C ILE A 50 -2.16 11.97 7.62
N TRP A 51 -3.26 11.99 6.87
CA TRP A 51 -3.22 12.11 5.41
C TRP A 51 -2.49 13.39 4.98
N ALA A 52 -2.86 14.54 5.54
CA ALA A 52 -2.25 15.83 5.20
C ALA A 52 -0.76 15.87 5.55
N ALA A 53 -0.37 15.32 6.71
CA ALA A 53 1.04 15.24 7.12
C ALA A 53 1.89 14.38 6.17
N ALA A 54 1.28 13.40 5.50
CA ALA A 54 1.95 12.58 4.48
C ALA A 54 1.90 13.22 3.08
N ALA A 55 0.74 13.74 2.67
CA ALA A 55 0.48 14.18 1.29
C ALA A 55 0.97 15.59 0.99
N LEU A 56 0.78 16.55 1.91
CA LEU A 56 1.10 17.95 1.64
C LEU A 56 2.60 18.19 1.41
N PRO A 57 3.53 17.56 2.16
CA PRO A 57 4.96 17.70 1.87
C PRO A 57 5.34 17.18 0.48
N MET A 58 4.77 16.05 0.06
CA MET A 58 4.99 15.48 -1.28
C MET A 58 4.43 16.39 -2.38
N GLY A 59 3.21 16.89 -2.20
CA GLY A 59 2.60 17.84 -3.13
C GLY A 59 3.37 19.16 -3.19
N ALA A 60 3.76 19.71 -2.05
CA ALA A 60 4.51 20.97 -1.97
C ALA A 60 5.87 20.86 -2.69
N MET A 61 6.53 19.71 -2.55
CA MET A 61 7.76 19.40 -3.25
C MET A 61 7.57 19.47 -4.78
N LEU A 62 6.59 18.75 -5.35
CA LEU A 62 6.37 18.77 -6.79
C LEU A 62 5.90 20.15 -7.28
N TRP A 63 4.89 20.73 -6.65
CA TRP A 63 4.17 21.87 -7.22
C TRP A 63 4.79 23.23 -6.90
N PHE A 64 5.69 23.31 -5.92
CA PHE A 64 6.34 24.56 -5.54
C PHE A 64 7.86 24.45 -5.57
N VAL A 65 8.44 23.47 -4.88
CA VAL A 65 9.91 23.34 -4.79
C VAL A 65 10.50 23.08 -6.17
N MET A 66 9.97 22.12 -6.93
CA MET A 66 10.49 21.80 -8.25
C MET A 66 10.45 23.01 -9.21
N PRO A 67 9.28 23.60 -9.55
CA PRO A 67 9.22 24.66 -10.56
C PRO A 67 9.89 25.97 -10.14
N VAL A 68 9.85 26.34 -8.84
CA VAL A 68 10.37 27.64 -8.39
C VAL A 68 11.87 27.58 -8.08
N LEU A 69 12.34 26.48 -7.49
CA LEU A 69 13.70 26.39 -6.96
C LEU A 69 14.61 25.53 -7.82
N VAL A 70 14.14 24.36 -8.27
CA VAL A 70 14.98 23.32 -8.90
C VAL A 70 15.05 23.48 -10.41
N VAL A 71 13.92 23.45 -11.11
CA VAL A 71 13.86 23.46 -12.58
C VAL A 71 14.62 24.64 -13.20
N PRO A 72 14.57 25.88 -12.65
CA PRO A 72 15.32 27.00 -13.23
C PRO A 72 16.84 26.96 -13.03
N ARG A 73 17.37 26.01 -12.24
CA ARG A 73 18.76 26.03 -11.75
C ARG A 73 19.51 24.71 -11.89
N ALA A 74 18.80 23.59 -11.87
CA ALA A 74 19.39 22.26 -11.89
C ALA A 74 19.58 21.78 -13.32
N ASP A 75 20.79 21.32 -13.63
CA ASP A 75 21.09 20.73 -14.95
C ASP A 75 20.31 19.44 -15.17
N PHE A 76 20.07 18.66 -14.09
CA PHE A 76 19.32 17.40 -14.14
C PHE A 76 18.17 17.37 -13.11
N PRO A 77 17.06 18.09 -13.38
CA PRO A 77 15.95 18.23 -12.42
C PRO A 77 15.31 16.89 -12.02
N GLY A 78 15.28 15.89 -12.91
CA GLY A 78 14.70 14.58 -12.61
C GLY A 78 15.44 13.84 -11.49
N LEU A 79 16.77 13.96 -11.45
CA LEU A 79 17.57 13.41 -10.36
C LEU A 79 17.24 14.09 -9.02
N VAL A 80 17.09 15.41 -9.02
CA VAL A 80 16.71 16.16 -7.82
C VAL A 80 15.30 15.78 -7.37
N TYR A 81 14.36 15.58 -8.31
CA TYR A 81 13.02 15.10 -8.01
C TYR A 81 13.05 13.72 -7.33
N LEU A 82 13.83 12.76 -7.86
CA LEU A 82 14.02 11.44 -7.23
C LEU A 82 14.51 11.56 -5.79
N LEU A 83 15.51 12.41 -5.54
CA LEU A 83 16.07 12.59 -4.20
C LEU A 83 15.06 13.21 -3.23
N LEU A 84 14.33 14.24 -3.68
CA LEU A 84 13.30 14.88 -2.87
C LEU A 84 12.13 13.93 -2.60
N ALA A 85 11.67 13.17 -3.61
CA ALA A 85 10.62 12.18 -3.46
C ALA A 85 11.02 11.09 -2.47
N THR A 86 12.27 10.60 -2.56
CA THR A 86 12.84 9.67 -1.58
C THR A 86 12.87 10.28 -0.18
N GLY A 87 13.28 11.54 -0.05
CA GLY A 87 13.24 12.27 1.22
C GLY A 87 11.82 12.40 1.79
N GLY A 88 10.83 12.61 0.92
CA GLY A 88 9.42 12.64 1.29
C GLY A 88 8.88 11.29 1.79
N LEU A 89 9.31 10.18 1.18
CA LEU A 89 9.03 8.83 1.68
C LEU A 89 9.67 8.58 3.05
N VAL A 90 10.91 9.05 3.27
CA VAL A 90 11.55 9.01 4.60
C VAL A 90 10.74 9.81 5.62
N TRP A 91 10.27 11.00 5.24
CA TRP A 91 9.40 11.81 6.07
C TRP A 91 8.10 11.09 6.46
N GLN A 92 7.49 10.34 5.54
CA GLN A 92 6.34 9.50 5.88
C GLN A 92 6.69 8.44 6.95
N GLY A 93 7.86 7.82 6.85
CA GLY A 93 8.32 6.90 7.88
C GLY A 93 8.46 7.59 9.26
N VAL A 94 8.90 8.85 9.29
CA VAL A 94 8.91 9.67 10.50
C VAL A 94 7.49 9.91 11.03
N VAL A 95 6.55 10.31 10.17
CA VAL A 95 5.13 10.50 10.54
C VAL A 95 4.54 9.20 11.10
N ALA A 96 4.79 8.07 10.43
CA ALA A 96 4.33 6.76 10.86
C ALA A 96 4.88 6.38 12.25
N PHE A 97 6.19 6.60 12.45
CA PHE A 97 6.85 6.37 13.73
C PHE A 97 6.24 7.22 14.85
N VAL A 98 6.07 8.53 14.63
CA VAL A 98 5.50 9.45 15.61
C VAL A 98 4.09 9.03 16.01
N VAL A 99 3.22 8.74 15.03
CA VAL A 99 1.86 8.27 15.30
C VAL A 99 1.88 6.99 16.15
N LEU A 100 2.64 5.97 15.72
CA LEU A 100 2.70 4.69 16.44
C LEU A 100 3.31 4.85 17.85
N ARG A 101 4.29 5.72 18.02
CA ARG A 101 4.94 5.99 19.31
C ARG A 101 3.99 6.62 20.33
N HIS A 102 3.03 7.42 19.85
CA HIS A 102 2.00 8.02 20.70
C HIS A 102 0.85 7.06 20.98
N GLU A 103 0.43 6.26 19.98
CA GLU A 103 -0.73 5.37 20.07
C GLU A 103 -0.44 4.07 20.83
N VAL A 104 0.73 3.45 20.62
CA VAL A 104 1.01 2.10 21.12
C VAL A 104 1.70 2.20 22.46
N ARG A 105 0.98 1.86 23.53
CA ARG A 105 1.47 1.87 24.93
C ARG A 105 1.17 0.54 25.62
N PRO A 106 2.19 -0.20 26.10
CA PRO A 106 3.63 0.08 25.97
C PRO A 106 4.13 -0.08 24.53
N PHE A 107 5.10 0.73 24.12
CA PHE A 107 5.69 0.69 22.78
C PHE A 107 6.60 -0.53 22.61
N THR A 108 5.98 -1.69 22.41
CA THR A 108 6.63 -2.99 22.30
C THR A 108 6.33 -3.60 20.95
N TRP A 109 7.22 -4.48 20.47
CA TRP A 109 7.01 -5.21 19.23
C TRP A 109 5.71 -6.03 19.25
N ALA A 110 5.37 -6.65 20.38
CA ALA A 110 4.14 -7.42 20.52
C ALA A 110 2.88 -6.54 20.33
N ALA A 111 2.87 -5.32 20.90
CA ALA A 111 1.76 -4.39 20.74
C ALA A 111 1.70 -3.79 19.32
N LEU A 112 2.85 -3.47 18.71
CA LEU A 112 2.93 -3.05 17.31
C LEU A 112 2.38 -4.10 16.36
N ARG A 113 2.72 -5.38 16.56
CA ARG A 113 2.20 -6.47 15.73
C ARG A 113 0.68 -6.58 15.79
N ARG A 114 0.08 -6.36 16.96
CA ARG A 114 -1.39 -6.34 17.11
C ARG A 114 -1.99 -5.08 16.47
N ARG A 115 -1.38 -3.91 16.68
CA ARG A 115 -1.85 -2.63 16.14
C ARG A 115 -1.85 -2.57 14.61
N LEU A 116 -0.82 -3.15 13.99
CA LEU A 116 -0.56 -3.09 12.55
C LEU A 116 -1.02 -4.36 11.80
N TRP A 117 -1.57 -5.35 12.51
CA TRP A 117 -1.89 -6.68 11.97
C TRP A 117 -0.68 -7.39 11.32
N LEU A 118 0.51 -7.27 11.93
CA LEU A 118 1.73 -7.98 11.51
C LEU A 118 1.73 -9.43 12.01
N HIS A 119 0.71 -10.17 11.61
CA HIS A 119 0.58 -11.59 11.87
C HIS A 119 0.28 -12.33 10.57
N ARG A 120 0.39 -13.66 10.63
CA ARG A 120 0.04 -14.54 9.51
C ARG A 120 -1.33 -14.16 8.94
N PRO A 121 -1.50 -14.12 7.61
CA PRO A 121 -2.80 -13.86 7.01
C PRO A 121 -3.82 -14.91 7.46
N THR A 122 -5.06 -14.49 7.60
CA THR A 122 -6.17 -15.33 8.09
C THR A 122 -7.13 -15.63 6.96
N SER A 123 -7.45 -16.90 6.74
CA SER A 123 -8.40 -17.30 5.70
C SER A 123 -9.79 -16.74 6.00
N PRO A 124 -10.42 -16.00 5.06
CA PRO A 124 -11.79 -15.53 5.21
C PRO A 124 -12.84 -16.66 5.18
N ARG A 125 -12.44 -17.88 4.76
CA ARG A 125 -13.35 -19.02 4.66
C ARG A 125 -13.31 -19.90 5.90
N THR A 126 -12.12 -20.10 6.48
CA THR A 126 -11.91 -21.05 7.58
C THR A 126 -11.55 -20.39 8.90
N GLY A 127 -11.19 -19.10 8.89
CA GLY A 127 -10.68 -18.39 10.06
C GLY A 127 -9.29 -18.85 10.53
N ARG A 128 -8.64 -19.76 9.80
CA ARG A 128 -7.30 -20.27 10.14
C ARG A 128 -6.21 -19.39 9.54
N GLY A 129 -5.17 -19.12 10.33
CA GLY A 129 -4.00 -18.36 9.90
C GLY A 129 -2.97 -19.23 9.18
N SER A 130 -2.43 -18.77 8.05
CA SER A 130 -1.36 -19.46 7.31
C SER A 130 -0.53 -18.48 6.49
N TRP A 131 0.80 -18.63 6.53
CA TRP A 131 1.71 -17.87 5.68
C TRP A 131 1.59 -18.22 4.20
N TRP A 132 1.09 -19.41 3.87
CA TRP A 132 0.83 -19.81 2.49
C TRP A 132 -0.23 -18.96 1.80
N LEU A 133 -1.05 -18.24 2.57
CA LEU A 133 -1.99 -17.29 2.00
C LEU A 133 -1.31 -16.08 1.34
N LEU A 134 -0.05 -15.79 1.68
CA LEU A 134 0.74 -14.79 0.96
C LEU A 134 0.95 -15.18 -0.50
N ALA A 135 0.96 -16.47 -0.86
CA ALA A 135 1.07 -16.89 -2.25
C ALA A 135 -0.08 -16.35 -3.13
N TRP A 136 -1.20 -15.90 -2.55
CA TRP A 136 -2.27 -15.22 -3.29
C TRP A 136 -1.91 -13.81 -3.76
N THR A 137 -0.88 -13.16 -3.20
CA THR A 137 -0.45 -11.85 -3.70
C THR A 137 0.11 -11.96 -5.10
N PHE A 138 0.78 -13.08 -5.44
CA PHE A 138 1.35 -13.30 -6.77
C PHE A 138 0.31 -13.33 -7.92
N PRO A 139 -0.73 -14.19 -7.91
CA PRO A 139 -1.74 -14.15 -8.98
C PRO A 139 -2.54 -12.84 -8.98
N VAL A 140 -2.67 -12.16 -7.84
CA VAL A 140 -3.29 -10.81 -7.81
C VAL A 140 -2.37 -9.78 -8.46
N ALA A 141 -1.06 -9.85 -8.22
CA ALA A 141 -0.08 -8.98 -8.88
C ALA A 141 -0.05 -9.22 -10.39
N LEU A 142 -0.11 -10.48 -10.85
CA LEU A 142 -0.24 -10.80 -12.28
C LEU A 142 -1.54 -10.25 -12.88
N ALA A 143 -2.65 -10.32 -12.13
CA ALA A 143 -3.92 -9.75 -12.58
C ALA A 143 -3.88 -8.22 -12.67
N LEU A 144 -3.19 -7.55 -11.73
CA LEU A 144 -2.98 -6.10 -11.79
C LEU A 144 -2.05 -5.71 -12.94
N LEU A 145 -0.98 -6.48 -13.18
CA LEU A 145 -0.11 -6.27 -14.33
C LEU A 145 -0.87 -6.41 -15.66
N ALA A 146 -1.65 -7.48 -15.81
CA ALA A 146 -2.49 -7.68 -16.99
C ALA A 146 -3.58 -6.59 -17.11
N TYR A 147 -4.10 -6.09 -15.99
CA TYR A 147 -5.03 -4.97 -15.99
C TYR A 147 -4.39 -3.69 -16.52
N ASP A 148 -3.17 -3.39 -16.11
CA ASP A 148 -2.42 -2.23 -16.60
C ASP A 148 -2.11 -2.36 -18.09
N ASP A 149 -1.66 -3.54 -18.55
CA ASP A 149 -1.35 -3.80 -19.96
C ASP A 149 -2.59 -3.68 -20.89
N LEU A 150 -3.78 -3.97 -20.38
CA LEU A 150 -5.03 -3.82 -21.13
C LEU A 150 -5.55 -2.38 -21.16
N GLU A 151 -4.97 -1.50 -20.33
CA GLU A 151 -5.34 -0.10 -20.13
C GLU A 151 -6.86 0.19 -20.15
N PRO A 152 -7.72 -0.56 -19.43
CA PRO A 152 -9.18 -0.42 -19.54
C PRO A 152 -9.70 0.94 -19.07
N LEU A 153 -8.91 1.66 -18.27
CA LEU A 153 -9.21 3.01 -17.81
C LEU A 153 -8.53 4.11 -18.64
N ARG A 154 -7.85 3.77 -19.74
CA ARG A 154 -7.21 4.77 -20.61
C ARG A 154 -8.16 5.87 -21.08
N PRO A 155 -9.41 5.58 -21.52
CA PRO A 155 -10.32 6.65 -21.92
C PRO A 155 -10.68 7.60 -20.78
N LEU A 156 -10.77 7.08 -19.55
CA LEU A 156 -11.02 7.89 -18.36
C LEU A 156 -9.80 8.74 -18.00
N GLN A 157 -8.60 8.16 -18.09
CA GLN A 157 -7.33 8.83 -17.90
C GLN A 157 -7.15 10.00 -18.89
N ASP A 158 -7.39 9.75 -20.17
CA ASP A 158 -7.29 10.78 -21.21
C ASP A 158 -8.35 11.89 -21.00
N ALA A 159 -9.58 11.53 -20.65
CA ALA A 159 -10.62 12.51 -20.33
C ALA A 159 -10.26 13.36 -19.10
N PHE A 160 -9.67 12.74 -18.07
CA PHE A 160 -9.20 13.45 -16.87
C PHE A 160 -8.14 14.50 -17.22
N LEU A 161 -7.11 14.14 -17.98
CA LEU A 161 -6.06 15.09 -18.38
C LEU A 161 -6.58 16.18 -19.33
N ARG A 162 -7.53 15.87 -20.22
CA ARG A 162 -8.19 16.89 -21.05
C ARG A 162 -8.98 17.91 -20.23
N LEU A 163 -9.63 17.48 -19.14
CA LEU A 163 -10.38 18.36 -18.24
C LEU A 163 -9.44 19.17 -17.33
N PHE A 164 -8.29 18.59 -16.97
CA PHE A 164 -7.34 19.18 -16.05
C PHE A 164 -5.92 19.19 -16.63
N PRO A 165 -5.66 19.96 -17.71
CA PRO A 165 -4.36 19.97 -18.38
C PRO A 165 -3.21 20.45 -17.49
N ALA A 166 -3.51 21.28 -16.48
CA ALA A 166 -2.52 21.72 -15.49
C ALA A 166 -2.00 20.57 -14.59
N LEU A 167 -2.63 19.40 -14.63
CA LEU A 167 -2.22 18.22 -13.87
C LEU A 167 -1.35 17.26 -14.68
N GLU A 168 -1.04 17.56 -15.94
CA GLU A 168 -0.13 16.75 -16.76
C GLU A 168 1.24 16.55 -16.09
N ALA A 169 1.86 15.41 -16.40
CA ALA A 169 3.15 15.05 -15.83
C ALA A 169 4.23 16.01 -16.34
N PRO A 170 4.94 16.74 -15.45
CA PRO A 170 6.11 17.48 -15.89
C PRO A 170 7.26 16.51 -16.19
N GLU A 171 8.08 16.83 -17.19
CA GLU A 171 9.16 15.94 -17.67
C GLU A 171 10.09 15.46 -16.54
N HIS A 172 10.42 16.34 -15.58
CA HIS A 172 11.30 15.99 -14.48
C HIS A 172 10.70 14.97 -13.49
N ALA A 173 9.39 14.76 -13.51
CA ALA A 173 8.72 13.82 -12.61
C ALA A 173 8.46 12.44 -13.25
N LEU A 174 8.74 12.31 -14.54
CA LEU A 174 8.69 11.05 -15.28
C LEU A 174 9.97 10.26 -15.01
N ILE A 175 9.82 9.05 -14.47
CA ILE A 175 10.95 8.24 -14.00
C ILE A 175 11.79 7.70 -15.16
N GLU A 176 11.16 7.46 -16.31
CA GLU A 176 11.80 7.09 -17.57
C GLU A 176 12.85 8.12 -18.02
N ASN A 177 12.68 9.40 -17.67
CA ASN A 177 13.63 10.45 -17.99
C ASN A 177 14.92 10.38 -17.16
N LEU A 178 15.02 9.43 -16.23
CA LEU A 178 16.28 9.08 -15.58
C LEU A 178 17.15 8.15 -16.43
N ALA A 179 16.65 7.60 -17.53
CA ALA A 179 17.43 6.85 -18.53
C ALA A 179 18.37 7.73 -19.38
N ASP A 180 19.01 8.70 -18.73
CA ASP A 180 19.87 9.73 -19.32
C ASP A 180 21.36 9.35 -19.18
N PRO A 181 22.23 9.74 -20.13
CA PRO A 181 23.68 9.50 -20.04
C PRO A 181 24.33 9.97 -18.72
N ARG A 182 23.77 10.98 -18.06
CA ARG A 182 24.25 11.50 -16.76
C ARG A 182 24.01 10.53 -15.60
N THR A 183 23.10 9.57 -15.74
CA THR A 183 22.83 8.52 -14.75
C THR A 183 23.84 7.37 -14.84
N VAL A 184 24.51 7.21 -15.99
CA VAL A 184 25.46 6.12 -16.22
C VAL A 184 26.64 6.22 -15.24
N GLY A 185 26.94 5.11 -14.57
CA GLY A 185 28.01 5.00 -13.58
C GLY A 185 27.69 5.57 -12.19
N GLN A 186 26.50 6.16 -11.99
CA GLN A 186 26.08 6.74 -10.70
C GLN A 186 25.59 5.65 -9.71
N TRP A 187 26.43 4.68 -9.38
CA TRP A 187 26.09 3.52 -8.54
C TRP A 187 25.56 3.84 -7.14
N TRP A 188 25.86 5.04 -6.61
CA TRP A 188 25.30 5.53 -5.35
C TRP A 188 23.76 5.62 -5.39
N LEU A 189 23.16 5.72 -6.59
CA LEU A 189 21.71 5.68 -6.78
C LEU A 189 21.06 4.36 -6.37
N LEU A 190 21.83 3.26 -6.29
CA LEU A 190 21.32 2.03 -5.70
C LEU A 190 21.03 2.19 -4.20
N GLY A 191 21.79 3.04 -3.50
CA GLY A 191 21.51 3.40 -2.11
C GLY A 191 20.21 4.22 -1.99
N VAL A 192 20.02 5.19 -2.89
CA VAL A 192 18.77 5.97 -2.98
C VAL A 192 17.59 5.05 -3.27
N LEU A 193 17.73 4.16 -4.25
CA LEU A 193 16.72 3.18 -4.62
C LEU A 193 16.37 2.28 -3.43
N ALA A 194 17.36 1.77 -2.69
CA ALA A 194 17.10 0.95 -1.51
C ALA A 194 16.26 1.69 -0.46
N VAL A 195 16.58 2.97 -0.19
CA VAL A 195 15.79 3.81 0.72
C VAL A 195 14.38 4.02 0.16
N LEU A 196 14.27 4.38 -1.12
CA LEU A 196 12.98 4.56 -1.80
C LEU A 196 12.12 3.31 -1.66
N LEU A 197 12.62 2.12 -2.03
CA LEU A 197 11.87 0.86 -1.96
C LEU A 197 11.41 0.54 -0.53
N VAL A 198 12.28 0.72 0.46
CA VAL A 198 11.96 0.42 1.87
C VAL A 198 10.87 1.35 2.40
N PHE A 199 10.99 2.66 2.16
CA PHE A 199 10.00 3.61 2.65
C PHE A 199 8.73 3.64 1.79
N ASN A 200 8.78 3.31 0.51
CA ASN A 200 7.59 3.19 -0.32
C ASN A 200 6.74 1.98 0.12
N TYR A 201 7.33 0.79 0.12
CA TYR A 201 6.55 -0.45 0.21
C TYR A 201 6.40 -1.01 1.63
N LEU A 202 7.19 -0.55 2.60
CA LEU A 202 7.19 -1.11 3.96
C LEU A 202 7.02 -0.07 5.07
N LEU A 203 7.83 0.99 5.09
CA LEU A 203 7.94 1.88 6.27
C LEU A 203 7.22 3.23 6.15
N GLY A 204 6.89 3.69 4.95
CA GLY A 204 6.19 4.94 4.68
C GLY A 204 4.76 4.68 4.24
N GLU A 205 4.49 4.68 2.93
CA GLU A 205 3.14 4.63 2.37
C GLU A 205 2.33 3.45 2.89
N GLU A 206 2.85 2.24 2.72
CA GLU A 206 2.11 1.04 3.11
C GLU A 206 1.81 1.02 4.61
N LEU A 207 2.78 1.46 5.43
CA LEU A 207 2.63 1.54 6.87
C LEU A 207 1.57 2.58 7.27
N ILE A 208 1.56 3.76 6.65
CA ILE A 208 0.59 4.81 6.93
C ILE A 208 -0.81 4.38 6.49
N PHE A 209 -0.97 4.01 5.22
CA PHE A 209 -2.29 3.83 4.64
C PHE A 209 -2.93 2.52 5.09
N ARG A 210 -2.21 1.39 5.03
CA ARG A 210 -2.78 0.08 5.36
C ARG A 210 -2.49 -0.29 6.81
N GLY A 211 -1.32 0.03 7.35
CA GLY A 211 -1.00 -0.28 8.75
C GLY A 211 -1.71 0.62 9.76
N ILE A 212 -1.57 1.94 9.60
CA ILE A 212 -2.00 2.92 10.60
C ILE A 212 -3.46 3.30 10.38
N LEU A 213 -3.81 3.78 9.19
CA LEU A 213 -5.13 4.33 8.90
C LEU A 213 -6.19 3.21 8.82
N LEU A 214 -6.08 2.30 7.86
CA LEU A 214 -7.15 1.37 7.51
C LEU A 214 -7.76 0.63 8.73
N PRO A 215 -7.00 0.00 9.66
CA PRO A 215 -7.56 -0.70 10.82
C PRO A 215 -8.44 0.16 11.74
N LYS A 216 -8.22 1.48 11.77
CA LYS A 216 -8.91 2.44 12.65
C LYS A 216 -9.88 3.37 11.91
N MET A 217 -10.18 3.10 10.63
CA MET A 217 -11.11 3.91 9.82
C MET A 217 -12.58 3.47 9.93
N ARG A 218 -12.86 2.30 10.52
CA ARG A 218 -14.23 1.76 10.63
C ARG A 218 -15.17 2.64 11.45
N GLY A 219 -14.65 3.35 12.45
CA GLY A 219 -15.45 4.26 13.26
C GLY A 219 -16.11 5.39 12.47
N VAL A 220 -15.51 5.82 11.37
CA VAL A 220 -16.02 6.92 10.53
C VAL A 220 -16.71 6.40 9.27
N PHE A 221 -16.09 5.45 8.58
CA PHE A 221 -16.55 5.00 7.25
C PHE A 221 -17.33 3.68 7.29
N GLY A 222 -17.41 3.01 8.44
CA GLY A 222 -18.09 1.73 8.60
C GLY A 222 -17.55 0.67 7.62
N ARG A 223 -18.45 0.12 6.80
CA ARG A 223 -18.11 -0.88 5.77
C ARG A 223 -17.37 -0.32 4.55
N TRP A 224 -17.33 1.01 4.41
CA TRP A 224 -16.69 1.71 3.29
C TRP A 224 -15.26 2.15 3.61
N ASP A 225 -14.72 1.74 4.74
CA ASP A 225 -13.34 1.97 5.17
C ASP A 225 -12.29 1.60 4.11
N VAL A 226 -12.47 0.49 3.38
CA VAL A 226 -11.60 0.07 2.28
C VAL A 226 -11.65 1.05 1.12
N VAL A 227 -12.84 1.51 0.74
CA VAL A 227 -13.03 2.47 -0.36
C VAL A 227 -12.43 3.82 0.02
N ALA A 228 -12.73 4.31 1.22
CA ALA A 228 -12.17 5.56 1.73
C ALA A 228 -10.64 5.51 1.84
N ASN A 229 -10.08 4.37 2.26
CA ASN A 229 -8.63 4.20 2.34
C ASN A 229 -7.95 4.24 0.98
N GLY A 230 -8.52 3.57 -0.03
CA GLY A 230 -7.99 3.66 -1.39
C GLY A 230 -8.11 5.06 -1.98
N VAL A 231 -9.21 5.78 -1.72
CA VAL A 231 -9.33 7.20 -2.14
C VAL A 231 -8.27 8.07 -1.47
N LEU A 232 -8.07 7.92 -0.15
CA LEU A 232 -7.04 8.68 0.57
C LEU A 232 -5.63 8.36 0.07
N PHE A 233 -5.36 7.11 -0.30
CA PHE A 233 -4.06 6.76 -0.84
C PHE A 233 -3.86 7.28 -2.27
N ALA A 234 -4.86 7.12 -3.14
CA ALA A 234 -4.82 7.65 -4.50
C ALA A 234 -4.59 9.16 -4.50
N THR A 235 -5.33 9.91 -3.68
CA THR A 235 -5.17 11.37 -3.59
C THR A 235 -3.93 11.82 -2.83
N TYR A 236 -3.29 10.94 -2.05
CA TYR A 236 -1.99 11.24 -1.46
C TYR A 236 -0.90 11.41 -2.53
N HIS A 237 -1.05 10.80 -3.70
CA HIS A 237 -0.18 10.96 -4.85
C HIS A 237 -0.32 12.34 -5.50
N LEU A 238 -0.41 13.42 -4.71
CA LEU A 238 -0.35 14.80 -5.20
C LEU A 238 0.91 15.05 -6.05
N HIS A 239 1.99 14.31 -5.78
CA HIS A 239 3.25 14.34 -6.52
C HIS A 239 3.25 13.47 -7.81
N LEU A 240 2.19 12.70 -8.06
CA LEU A 240 1.98 11.91 -9.29
C LEU A 240 0.52 12.02 -9.75
N ILE A 241 -0.10 13.19 -9.54
CA ILE A 241 -1.57 13.34 -9.58
C ILE A 241 -2.16 13.06 -10.97
N TRP A 242 -1.35 13.15 -12.03
CA TRP A 242 -1.74 12.74 -13.38
C TRP A 242 -2.19 11.28 -13.42
N THR A 243 -1.67 10.41 -12.55
CA THR A 243 -2.01 8.97 -12.54
C THR A 243 -3.28 8.63 -11.75
N LEU A 244 -3.96 9.61 -11.16
CA LEU A 244 -5.04 9.40 -10.18
C LEU A 244 -6.14 8.42 -10.63
N PRO A 245 -6.70 8.52 -11.86
CA PRO A 245 -7.71 7.55 -12.33
C PRO A 245 -7.22 6.10 -12.33
N LEU A 246 -5.96 5.88 -12.72
CA LEU A 246 -5.36 4.55 -12.82
C LEU A 246 -5.01 3.99 -11.43
N THR A 247 -4.38 4.81 -10.58
CA THR A 247 -3.94 4.39 -9.24
C THR A 247 -5.11 4.05 -8.32
N LEU A 248 -6.25 4.73 -8.45
CA LEU A 248 -7.42 4.49 -7.59
C LEU A 248 -7.92 3.03 -7.61
N ALA A 249 -7.96 2.40 -8.78
CA ALA A 249 -8.43 1.02 -8.91
C ALA A 249 -7.51 0.03 -8.17
N ARG A 250 -6.20 0.18 -8.37
CA ARG A 250 -5.14 -0.59 -7.71
C ARG A 250 -5.14 -0.39 -6.19
N ASP A 251 -5.33 0.85 -5.75
CA ASP A 251 -5.30 1.23 -4.33
C ASP A 251 -6.42 0.57 -3.51
N TRP A 252 -7.60 0.39 -4.14
CA TRP A 252 -8.69 -0.39 -3.55
C TRP A 252 -8.34 -1.86 -3.43
N VAL A 253 -7.62 -2.45 -4.39
CA VAL A 253 -7.19 -3.86 -4.32
C VAL A 253 -6.25 -4.07 -3.13
N TYR A 254 -5.30 -3.16 -2.91
CA TYR A 254 -4.37 -3.23 -1.76
C TYR A 254 -5.12 -3.18 -0.43
N ALA A 255 -6.02 -2.21 -0.27
CA ALA A 255 -6.82 -2.06 0.94
C ALA A 255 -7.76 -3.27 1.14
N ALA A 256 -8.38 -3.77 0.08
CA ALA A 256 -9.27 -4.92 0.12
C ALA A 256 -8.54 -6.19 0.54
N LEU A 257 -7.32 -6.42 0.03
CA LEU A 257 -6.55 -7.63 0.35
C LEU A 257 -6.10 -7.64 1.81
N MET A 258 -5.58 -6.51 2.30
CA MET A 258 -5.23 -6.34 3.72
C MET A 258 -6.44 -6.56 4.63
N ARG A 259 -7.58 -5.95 4.30
CA ARG A 259 -8.82 -6.09 5.09
C ARG A 259 -9.36 -7.52 5.05
N ARG A 260 -9.36 -8.17 3.89
CA ARG A 260 -9.90 -9.52 3.68
C ARG A 260 -9.16 -10.54 4.52
N TYR A 261 -7.83 -10.49 4.53
CA TYR A 261 -6.98 -11.46 5.21
C TYR A 261 -6.50 -11.01 6.60
N ARG A 262 -6.87 -9.78 7.00
CA ARG A 262 -6.47 -9.11 8.24
C ARG A 262 -4.96 -9.17 8.48
N SER A 263 -4.17 -8.84 7.47
CA SER A 263 -2.72 -8.89 7.60
C SER A 263 -2.10 -7.85 6.70
N SER A 264 -1.29 -6.96 7.28
CA SER A 264 -0.55 -5.95 6.53
C SER A 264 0.43 -6.59 5.55
N TRP A 265 0.97 -7.78 5.86
CA TRP A 265 1.85 -8.51 4.95
C TRP A 265 1.25 -8.77 3.58
N MET A 266 -0.08 -8.91 3.48
CA MET A 266 -0.74 -9.14 2.19
C MET A 266 -0.63 -7.92 1.27
N SER A 267 -0.85 -6.72 1.81
CA SER A 267 -0.77 -5.50 1.01
C SER A 267 0.67 -5.02 0.86
N THR A 268 1.52 -5.15 1.87
CA THR A 268 2.97 -4.93 1.77
C THR A 268 3.60 -5.74 0.65
N LEU A 269 3.35 -7.06 0.62
CA LEU A 269 3.93 -7.90 -0.42
C LEU A 269 3.32 -7.61 -1.80
N LEU A 270 2.02 -7.31 -1.86
CA LEU A 270 1.38 -6.97 -3.13
C LEU A 270 1.92 -5.64 -3.70
N HIS A 271 2.02 -4.61 -2.87
CA HIS A 271 2.54 -3.31 -3.24
C HIS A 271 4.03 -3.38 -3.61
N ALA A 272 4.82 -4.19 -2.90
CA ALA A 272 6.24 -4.41 -3.20
C ALA A 272 6.49 -5.03 -4.59
N TYR A 273 5.51 -5.68 -5.23
CA TYR A 273 5.68 -6.15 -6.61
C TYR A 273 5.87 -5.01 -7.60
N ASP A 274 5.30 -3.82 -7.33
CA ASP A 274 5.51 -2.64 -8.18
C ASP A 274 6.98 -2.20 -8.17
N GLY A 275 7.68 -2.44 -7.05
CA GLY A 275 9.09 -2.14 -6.89
C GLY A 275 10.02 -3.05 -7.67
N VAL A 276 9.54 -4.20 -8.17
CA VAL A 276 10.36 -5.15 -8.95
C VAL A 276 10.85 -4.52 -10.25
N PHE A 277 9.98 -3.75 -10.91
CA PHE A 277 10.33 -3.00 -12.11
C PHE A 277 11.51 -2.05 -11.85
N LEU A 278 11.42 -1.26 -10.77
CA LEU A 278 12.49 -0.34 -10.37
C LEU A 278 13.76 -1.09 -9.97
N ALA A 279 13.64 -2.19 -9.23
CA ALA A 279 14.78 -2.99 -8.80
C ALA A 279 15.55 -3.63 -9.97
N VAL A 280 14.91 -3.83 -11.13
CA VAL A 280 15.53 -4.41 -12.33
C VAL A 280 16.00 -3.33 -13.30
N LEU A 281 15.14 -2.38 -13.68
CA LEU A 281 15.49 -1.40 -14.72
C LEU A 281 16.48 -0.35 -14.23
N PHE A 282 16.40 0.07 -12.97
CA PHE A 282 17.23 1.15 -12.46
C PHE A 282 18.74 0.79 -12.47
N PRO A 283 19.15 -0.44 -12.05
CA PRO A 283 20.53 -0.89 -12.26
C PRO A 283 20.96 -0.96 -13.74
N LEU A 284 20.05 -1.33 -14.66
CA LEU A 284 20.35 -1.39 -16.10
C LEU A 284 20.59 0.00 -16.69
N VAL A 285 19.83 0.99 -16.24
CA VAL A 285 20.04 2.41 -16.59
C VAL A 285 21.40 2.89 -16.07
N ILE A 286 21.72 2.63 -14.79
CA ILE A 286 23.02 3.01 -14.21
C ILE A 286 24.19 2.32 -14.95
N ALA A 287 23.99 1.08 -15.42
CA ALA A 287 24.97 0.35 -16.20
C ALA A 287 25.10 0.84 -17.66
N GLY A 288 24.21 1.72 -18.13
CA GLY A 288 24.17 2.17 -19.53
C GLY A 288 23.64 1.13 -20.51
N VAL A 289 22.94 0.09 -20.03
CA VAL A 289 22.30 -0.93 -20.87
C VAL A 289 20.98 -0.41 -21.45
N VAL A 290 20.29 0.45 -20.70
CA VAL A 290 19.04 1.10 -21.10
C VAL A 290 19.26 2.61 -21.04
N THR A 291 19.19 3.28 -22.19
CA THR A 291 19.30 4.74 -22.32
C THR A 291 18.24 5.22 -23.32
N SER A 292 17.64 6.38 -23.06
CA SER A 292 16.73 7.07 -23.99
C SER A 292 17.48 7.76 -25.13
#